data_AF-A0A7Y3MGQ7-F1
#
_entry.id   AF-A0A7Y3MGQ7-F1
#
_cell.length_a   1.000
_cell.length_b   1.000
_cell.length_c   1.000
_cell.angle_alpha   90.00
_cell.angle_beta   90.00
_cell.angle_gamma   90.00
#
_symmetry.space_group_name_H-M   'P 1'
#
loop_
_entity.id
_entity.type
_entity.pdbx_description
1 polymer ?
#
loop_
_entity_poly.entity_id
_entity_poly.type
_entity_poly.pdbx_seq_one_letter_code
_entity_poly.pdbx_strand_id
1 'polypeptide(L)'
;MQLVVRSPDQQWDLSVPEWRTTTPGMLADRLGIEPGGHAVVDGRILPFDSTLGDVALHMGSIVEFGSTTPSPSPAPAVDLCIVAGPDSGGRVPLPPGEYAIGDSESANIIIADAGLAAVELLVTVTEARSVVVCPIPGLTEVTIDGRPLVGPTALEAGAILALGPSGVVIGPHHADDAAVREHPRRRGTVPFNRPPRTLGAARRPAVHIPGAQPPPGRPQRFRWATALAPAAAGIAMAFLFSPFMLLFALLSPAMVTANWIEDRSRLRRERREREHELSTGLERLDLELTAAAALDRARLIADHPDLAEATRRARSGSEHLWERRPHHDDFLQLLVGYGTIPWEPLLDIPRSGIAPEAEG
;
A
#
# COMPACT_ATOMS: atom_id res chain seq x y z
N MET A 1 10.14 -39.38 13.36
CA MET A 1 10.08 -37.98 12.92
C MET A 1 9.42 -37.95 11.57
N GLN A 2 8.51 -37.02 11.31
CA GLN A 2 8.01 -36.79 9.95
C GLN A 2 8.98 -35.83 9.24
N LEU A 3 9.57 -36.27 8.14
CA LEU A 3 10.53 -35.52 7.33
C LEU A 3 10.03 -35.47 5.89
N VAL A 4 10.31 -34.37 5.21
CA VAL A 4 10.12 -34.27 3.76
C VAL A 4 11.49 -34.43 3.12
N VAL A 5 11.65 -35.44 2.27
CA VAL A 5 12.86 -35.63 1.48
C VAL A 5 12.60 -35.18 0.06
N ARG A 6 13.51 -34.39 -0.51
CA ARG A 6 13.41 -33.86 -1.88
C ARG A 6 14.65 -34.20 -2.69
N SER A 7 14.43 -34.64 -3.92
CA SER A 7 15.41 -34.65 -5.00
C SER A 7 14.93 -33.69 -6.11
N PRO A 8 15.73 -33.40 -7.14
CA PRO A 8 15.31 -32.51 -8.23
C PRO A 8 13.99 -32.92 -8.89
N ASP A 9 13.71 -34.23 -8.93
CA ASP A 9 12.58 -34.79 -9.67
C ASP A 9 11.46 -35.34 -8.77
N GLN A 10 11.70 -35.52 -7.46
CA GLN A 10 10.79 -36.26 -6.58
C GLN A 10 10.74 -35.70 -5.15
N GLN A 11 9.59 -35.87 -4.49
CA GLN A 11 9.38 -35.55 -3.09
C GLN A 11 8.78 -36.77 -2.37
N TRP A 12 9.27 -37.06 -1.15
CA TRP A 12 8.78 -38.12 -0.28
C TRP A 12 8.47 -37.59 1.12
N ASP A 13 7.33 -37.98 1.66
CA ASP A 13 6.98 -37.76 3.07
C ASP A 13 7.31 -39.02 3.87
N LEU A 14 8.33 -38.96 4.71
CA LEU A 14 8.88 -40.12 5.43
C LEU A 14 8.68 -40.01 6.94
N SER A 15 8.20 -41.10 7.53
CA SER A 15 8.27 -41.31 8.98
C SER A 15 9.55 -42.07 9.33
N VAL A 16 10.54 -41.37 9.89
CA VAL A 16 11.84 -41.93 10.30
C VAL A 16 11.88 -42.14 11.82
N PRO A 17 11.72 -43.38 12.34
CA PRO A 17 11.66 -43.62 13.79
C PRO A 17 12.99 -43.32 14.49
N GLU A 18 14.10 -43.77 13.92
CA GLU A 18 15.47 -43.65 14.46
C GLU A 18 16.24 -42.48 13.84
N TRP A 19 15.56 -41.36 13.65
CA TRP A 19 16.12 -40.21 12.94
C TRP A 19 17.42 -39.69 13.56
N ARG A 20 17.65 -39.84 14.87
CA ARG A 20 18.85 -39.32 15.54
C ARG A 20 20.14 -40.00 15.12
N THR A 21 20.06 -41.25 14.67
CA THR A 21 21.22 -42.04 14.21
C THR A 21 21.23 -42.21 12.69
N THR A 22 20.14 -41.80 12.03
CA THR A 22 20.03 -41.82 10.57
C THR A 22 20.92 -40.71 9.99
N THR A 23 21.70 -41.03 8.96
CA THR A 23 22.48 -40.03 8.22
C THR A 23 21.81 -39.69 6.89
N PRO A 24 22.12 -38.53 6.28
CA PRO A 24 21.64 -38.23 4.93
C PRO A 24 22.06 -39.28 3.90
N GLY A 25 23.25 -39.88 4.05
CA GLY A 25 23.70 -40.97 3.20
C GLY A 25 22.78 -42.20 3.28
N MET A 26 22.32 -42.58 4.47
CA MET A 26 21.37 -43.68 4.64
C MET A 26 20.01 -43.39 3.98
N LEU A 27 19.55 -42.14 4.01
CA LEU A 27 18.33 -41.72 3.32
C LEU A 27 18.49 -41.75 1.80
N ALA A 28 19.60 -41.21 1.29
CA ALA A 28 19.90 -41.22 -0.14
C ALA A 28 19.97 -42.65 -0.69
N ASP A 29 20.70 -43.54 0.00
CA ASP A 29 20.87 -44.94 -0.38
C ASP A 29 19.52 -45.69 -0.36
N ARG A 30 18.67 -45.41 0.64
CA ARG A 30 17.34 -46.01 0.74
C ARG A 30 16.38 -45.54 -0.35
N LEU A 31 16.51 -44.30 -0.81
CA LEU A 31 15.64 -43.70 -1.82
C LEU A 31 16.21 -43.83 -3.25
N GLY A 32 17.40 -44.42 -3.41
CA GLY A 32 18.06 -44.55 -4.71
C GLY A 32 18.52 -43.22 -5.29
N ILE A 33 18.85 -42.25 -4.43
CA ILE A 33 19.35 -40.93 -4.84
C ILE A 33 20.86 -41.00 -4.98
N GLU A 34 21.37 -40.61 -6.14
CA GLU A 34 22.82 -40.51 -6.40
C GLU A 34 23.48 -39.55 -5.38
N PRO A 35 24.50 -39.99 -4.63
CA PRO A 35 25.10 -39.20 -3.55
C PRO A 35 25.86 -37.97 -4.08
N GLY A 36 25.30 -36.77 -3.91
CA GLY A 36 25.92 -35.48 -4.24
C GLY A 36 26.97 -34.95 -3.23
N GLY A 37 27.52 -35.82 -2.37
CA GLY A 37 28.51 -35.48 -1.34
C GLY A 37 27.98 -34.75 -0.11
N HIS A 38 26.84 -34.07 -0.20
CA HIS A 38 26.18 -33.38 0.92
C HIS A 38 24.66 -33.31 0.71
N ALA A 39 23.93 -33.16 1.81
CA ALA A 39 22.50 -32.86 1.81
C ALA A 39 22.28 -31.44 2.35
N VAL A 40 21.19 -30.79 1.98
CA VAL A 40 20.79 -29.52 2.56
C VAL A 40 19.58 -29.76 3.46
N VAL A 41 19.73 -29.46 4.74
CA VAL A 41 18.70 -29.67 5.76
C VAL A 41 18.24 -28.33 6.30
N ASP A 42 17.02 -27.93 5.99
CA ASP A 42 16.47 -26.60 6.31
C ASP A 42 17.46 -25.46 5.95
N GLY A 43 18.11 -25.57 4.77
CA GLY A 43 19.10 -24.60 4.27
C GLY A 43 20.53 -24.78 4.79
N ARG A 44 20.80 -25.77 5.66
CA ARG A 44 22.14 -26.06 6.18
C ARG A 44 22.77 -27.24 5.46
N ILE A 45 23.99 -27.07 4.98
CA ILE A 45 24.77 -28.15 4.38
C ILE A 45 25.13 -29.16 5.48
N LEU A 46 24.76 -30.41 5.28
CA LEU A 46 25.06 -31.54 6.15
C LEU A 46 25.81 -32.62 5.36
N PRO A 47 27.02 -33.00 5.79
CA PRO A 47 27.74 -34.14 5.23
C PRO A 47 26.94 -35.44 5.36
N PHE A 48 27.15 -36.38 4.44
CA PHE A 48 26.39 -37.63 4.37
C PHE A 48 26.63 -38.61 5.53
N ASP A 49 27.75 -38.46 6.22
CA ASP A 49 28.17 -39.24 7.39
C ASP A 49 27.72 -38.60 8.72
N SER A 50 27.28 -37.34 8.69
CA SER A 50 26.75 -36.64 9.87
C SER A 50 25.36 -37.17 10.22
N THR A 51 25.05 -37.22 11.51
CA THR A 51 23.72 -37.70 11.91
C THR A 51 22.70 -36.58 11.79
N LEU A 52 21.49 -36.94 11.39
CA LEU A 52 20.34 -36.04 11.45
C LEU A 52 20.04 -35.59 12.90
N GLY A 53 20.51 -36.35 13.91
CA GLY A 53 20.43 -36.00 15.32
C GLY A 53 21.30 -34.82 15.75
N ASP A 54 22.38 -34.54 15.01
CA ASP A 54 23.27 -33.41 15.24
C ASP A 54 22.64 -32.09 14.78
N VAL A 55 21.56 -32.17 14.01
CA VAL A 55 20.78 -31.02 13.54
C VAL A 55 19.51 -30.87 14.38
N ALA A 56 19.13 -29.63 14.65
CA ALA A 56 17.87 -29.28 15.29
C ALA A 56 16.69 -29.50 14.32
N LEU A 57 16.35 -30.76 14.05
CA LEU A 57 15.23 -31.10 13.17
C LEU A 57 13.88 -30.80 13.83
N HIS A 58 13.01 -30.22 13.03
CA HIS A 58 11.62 -29.97 13.32
C HIS A 58 10.73 -31.00 12.63
N MET A 59 9.50 -31.16 13.10
CA MET A 59 8.49 -31.86 12.31
C MET A 59 8.29 -31.14 10.98
N GLY A 60 8.43 -31.87 9.88
CA GLY A 60 8.36 -31.31 8.53
C GLY A 60 9.64 -30.65 8.03
N SER A 61 10.78 -30.82 8.74
CA SER A 61 12.09 -30.44 8.20
C SER A 61 12.32 -31.06 6.83
N ILE A 62 12.92 -30.28 5.94
CA ILE A 62 13.17 -30.65 4.56
C ILE A 62 14.64 -31.08 4.41
N VAL A 63 14.85 -32.26 3.84
CA VAL A 63 16.16 -32.78 3.46
C VAL A 63 16.24 -32.80 1.93
N GLU A 64 17.04 -31.91 1.37
CA GLU A 64 17.25 -31.75 -0.06
C GLU A 64 18.55 -32.43 -0.50
N PHE A 65 18.46 -33.16 -1.61
CA PHE A 65 19.59 -33.81 -2.27
C PHE A 65 19.77 -33.26 -3.68
N GLY A 66 21.02 -33.13 -4.13
CA GLY A 66 21.34 -32.63 -5.48
C GLY A 66 21.29 -31.11 -5.63
N SER A 67 21.01 -30.37 -4.55
CA SER A 67 21.17 -28.92 -4.51
C SER A 67 22.66 -28.56 -4.64
N THR A 68 23.00 -27.72 -5.62
CA THR A 68 24.34 -27.11 -5.69
C THR A 68 24.60 -26.36 -4.39
N THR A 69 25.84 -26.42 -3.88
CA THR A 69 26.27 -25.60 -2.75
C THR A 69 25.73 -24.18 -2.93
N PRO A 70 24.95 -23.61 -2.00
CA PRO A 70 24.46 -22.26 -2.14
C PRO A 70 25.65 -21.33 -2.34
N SER A 71 25.80 -20.81 -3.57
CA SER A 71 26.72 -19.73 -3.85
C SER A 71 26.27 -18.52 -3.04
N PRO A 72 27.17 -17.70 -2.47
CA PRO A 72 26.76 -16.47 -1.80
C PRO A 72 25.97 -15.60 -2.78
N SER A 73 24.65 -15.63 -2.65
CA SER A 73 23.74 -14.77 -3.40
C SER A 73 23.82 -13.37 -2.81
N PRO A 74 23.77 -12.30 -3.62
CA PRO A 74 23.65 -10.95 -3.09
C PRO A 74 22.46 -10.85 -2.12
N ALA A 75 22.61 -9.99 -1.11
CA ALA A 75 21.57 -9.82 -0.11
C ALA A 75 20.27 -9.33 -0.79
N PRO A 76 19.10 -9.89 -0.44
CA PRO A 76 17.84 -9.47 -1.03
C PRO A 76 17.53 -8.01 -0.66
N ALA A 77 17.08 -7.26 -1.65
CA ALA A 77 16.64 -5.87 -1.52
C ALA A 77 15.14 -5.82 -1.19
N VAL A 78 14.35 -6.65 -1.86
CA VAL A 78 12.89 -6.72 -1.76
C VAL A 78 12.42 -8.18 -1.75
N ASP A 79 11.20 -8.42 -1.31
CA ASP A 79 10.51 -9.69 -1.47
C ASP A 79 9.37 -9.54 -2.48
N LEU A 80 9.30 -10.46 -3.44
CA LEU A 80 8.12 -10.68 -4.26
C LEU A 80 7.23 -11.71 -3.57
N CYS A 81 5.99 -11.34 -3.26
CA CYS A 81 5.01 -12.18 -2.61
C CYS A 81 3.84 -12.47 -3.56
N ILE A 82 3.51 -13.74 -3.76
CA ILE A 82 2.34 -14.16 -4.53
C ILE A 82 1.15 -14.18 -3.57
N VAL A 83 0.25 -13.21 -3.72
CA VAL A 83 -0.83 -12.91 -2.77
C VAL A 83 -2.20 -13.42 -3.24
N ALA A 84 -2.35 -13.71 -4.53
CA ALA A 84 -3.56 -14.29 -5.10
C ALA A 84 -3.20 -15.24 -6.26
N GLY A 85 -4.13 -16.15 -6.58
CA GLY A 85 -3.95 -17.15 -7.62
C GLY A 85 -3.58 -18.55 -7.09
N PRO A 86 -3.42 -19.54 -8.00
CA PRO A 86 -3.15 -20.93 -7.65
C PRO A 86 -1.86 -21.14 -6.84
N ASP A 87 -0.85 -20.30 -7.07
CA ASP A 87 0.47 -20.35 -6.43
C ASP A 87 0.61 -19.36 -5.26
N SER A 88 -0.53 -18.92 -4.70
CA SER A 88 -0.55 -17.97 -3.57
C SER A 88 0.15 -18.55 -2.33
N GLY A 89 0.84 -17.69 -1.60
CA GLY A 89 1.69 -18.06 -0.47
C GLY A 89 3.17 -18.15 -0.80
N GLY A 90 3.53 -18.15 -2.08
CA GLY A 90 4.91 -18.08 -2.55
C GLY A 90 5.58 -16.75 -2.18
N ARG A 91 6.87 -16.83 -1.82
CA ARG A 91 7.73 -15.66 -1.59
C ARG A 91 9.09 -15.90 -2.26
N VAL A 92 9.53 -14.93 -3.04
CA VAL A 92 10.81 -14.94 -3.75
C VAL A 92 11.63 -13.73 -3.31
N PRO A 93 12.73 -13.92 -2.57
CA PRO A 93 13.63 -12.83 -2.21
C PRO A 93 14.41 -12.36 -3.44
N LEU A 94 14.35 -11.06 -3.74
CA LEU A 94 14.96 -10.46 -4.92
C LEU A 94 16.09 -9.50 -4.54
N PRO A 95 17.34 -9.84 -4.87
CA PRO A 95 18.44 -8.89 -4.93
C PRO A 95 18.21 -7.76 -5.96
N PRO A 96 19.08 -6.74 -6.00
CA PRO A 96 19.14 -5.82 -7.14
C PRO A 96 19.39 -6.58 -8.44
N GLY A 97 18.61 -6.29 -9.49
CA GLY A 97 18.67 -7.02 -10.75
C GLY A 97 17.42 -6.88 -11.61
N GLU A 98 17.42 -7.60 -12.73
CA GLU A 98 16.28 -7.68 -13.66
C GLU A 98 15.66 -9.08 -13.61
N TYR A 99 14.34 -9.10 -13.55
CA TYR A 99 13.54 -10.30 -13.39
C TYR A 99 12.42 -10.33 -14.42
N ALA A 100 12.13 -11.51 -14.90
CA ALA A 100 11.01 -11.82 -15.77
C ALA A 100 10.09 -12.77 -15.01
N ILE A 101 8.81 -12.41 -14.93
CA ILE A 101 7.75 -13.20 -14.29
C ILE A 101 6.89 -13.83 -15.39
N GLY A 102 6.60 -15.12 -15.27
CA GLY A 102 5.75 -15.85 -16.19
C GLY A 102 5.44 -17.28 -15.70
N ASP A 103 4.89 -18.11 -16.59
CA ASP A 103 4.52 -19.50 -16.28
C ASP A 103 5.54 -20.57 -16.75
N SER A 104 6.66 -20.14 -17.36
CA SER A 104 7.61 -21.04 -18.03
C SER A 104 9.07 -20.69 -17.73
N GLU A 105 9.99 -21.58 -18.13
CA GLU A 105 11.44 -21.38 -18.00
C GLU A 105 12.00 -20.18 -18.80
N SER A 106 11.19 -19.55 -19.66
CA SER A 106 11.54 -18.26 -20.28
C SER A 106 11.61 -17.11 -19.26
N ALA A 107 10.96 -17.28 -18.10
CA ALA A 107 10.97 -16.39 -16.97
C ALA A 107 11.92 -16.91 -15.88
N ASN A 108 12.56 -16.02 -15.13
CA ASN A 108 13.40 -16.39 -13.99
C ASN A 108 12.62 -16.43 -12.66
N ILE A 109 11.38 -15.94 -12.67
CA ILE A 109 10.40 -16.11 -11.60
C ILE A 109 9.19 -16.80 -12.20
N ILE A 110 9.00 -18.07 -11.85
CA ILE A 110 7.91 -18.89 -12.36
C ILE A 110 6.76 -18.86 -11.35
N ILE A 111 5.56 -18.50 -11.82
CA ILE A 111 4.32 -18.59 -11.06
C ILE A 111 3.50 -19.71 -11.70
N ALA A 112 3.14 -20.73 -10.92
CA ALA A 112 2.40 -21.89 -11.42
C ALA A 112 0.91 -21.56 -11.67
N ASP A 113 0.64 -20.82 -12.74
CA ASP A 113 -0.71 -20.41 -13.15
C ASP A 113 -0.82 -20.40 -14.68
N ALA A 114 -1.67 -21.30 -15.19
CA ALA A 114 -1.90 -21.47 -16.63
C ALA A 114 -2.56 -20.25 -17.31
N GLY A 115 -2.97 -19.23 -16.55
CA GLY A 115 -3.46 -17.95 -17.06
C GLY A 115 -2.35 -16.94 -17.39
N LEU A 116 -1.09 -17.19 -17.01
CA LEU A 116 0.04 -16.32 -17.33
C LEU A 116 0.68 -16.72 -18.66
N ALA A 117 1.29 -15.76 -19.34
CA ALA A 117 2.18 -16.05 -20.45
C ALA A 117 3.57 -16.52 -19.98
N ALA A 118 4.35 -17.03 -20.94
CA ALA A 118 5.74 -17.45 -20.74
C ALA A 118 6.60 -16.36 -20.08
N VAL A 119 6.34 -15.10 -20.43
CA VAL A 119 6.84 -13.89 -19.75
C VAL A 119 5.73 -12.84 -19.82
N GLU A 120 5.17 -12.45 -18.67
CA GLU A 120 4.06 -11.50 -18.56
C GLU A 120 4.54 -10.12 -18.09
N LEU A 121 5.49 -10.09 -17.17
CA LEU A 121 5.93 -8.87 -16.49
C LEU A 121 7.45 -8.87 -16.31
N LEU A 122 8.07 -7.73 -16.62
CA LEU A 122 9.47 -7.46 -16.26
C LEU A 122 9.52 -6.62 -14.99
N VAL A 123 10.45 -6.95 -14.11
CA VAL A 123 10.67 -6.29 -12.83
C VAL A 123 12.15 -5.93 -12.71
N THR A 124 12.45 -4.66 -12.50
CA THR A 124 13.80 -4.16 -12.23
C THR A 124 13.86 -3.70 -10.78
N VAL A 125 14.77 -4.28 -10.00
CA VAL A 125 15.06 -3.91 -8.62
C VAL A 125 16.40 -3.17 -8.60
N THR A 126 16.41 -1.95 -8.08
CA THR A 126 17.63 -1.15 -7.98
C THR A 126 18.37 -1.41 -6.66
N GLU A 127 19.64 -1.02 -6.61
CA GLU A 127 20.45 -0.99 -5.37
C GLU A 127 19.80 -0.14 -4.25
N ALA A 128 19.03 0.88 -4.63
CA ALA A 128 18.29 1.73 -3.71
C ALA A 128 16.95 1.10 -3.24
N ARG A 129 16.71 -0.18 -3.58
CA ARG A 129 15.48 -0.94 -3.29
C ARG A 129 14.23 -0.34 -3.94
N SER A 130 14.38 0.49 -4.97
CA SER A 130 13.25 0.91 -5.79
C SER A 130 12.93 -0.17 -6.82
N VAL A 131 11.64 -0.29 -7.14
CA VAL A 131 11.14 -1.32 -8.06
C VAL A 131 10.47 -0.62 -9.24
N VAL A 132 10.84 -1.03 -10.46
CA VAL A 132 10.18 -0.61 -11.69
C VAL A 132 9.60 -1.83 -12.36
N VAL A 133 8.34 -1.75 -12.77
CA VAL A 133 7.64 -2.84 -13.46
C VAL A 133 7.28 -2.43 -14.87
N CYS A 134 7.38 -3.35 -15.82
CA CYS A 134 7.07 -3.10 -17.22
C CYS A 134 6.29 -4.30 -17.80
N PRO A 135 5.06 -4.11 -18.29
CA PRO A 135 4.25 -5.19 -18.85
C PRO A 135 4.78 -5.57 -20.23
N ILE A 136 4.63 -6.83 -20.62
CA ILE A 136 4.92 -7.23 -22.00
C ILE A 136 3.74 -6.82 -22.91
N PRO A 137 3.97 -6.01 -23.97
CA PRO A 137 2.89 -5.55 -24.84
C PRO A 137 2.18 -6.69 -25.58
N GLY A 138 0.85 -6.59 -25.69
CA GLY A 138 0.05 -7.52 -26.50
C GLY A 138 -0.36 -8.81 -25.78
N LEU A 139 -0.10 -8.91 -24.48
CA LEU A 139 -0.55 -10.01 -23.62
C LEU A 139 -1.80 -9.63 -22.82
N THR A 140 -2.04 -10.32 -21.71
CA THR A 140 -3.13 -10.04 -20.78
C THR A 140 -2.90 -8.69 -20.12
N GLU A 141 -3.98 -7.98 -19.77
CA GLU A 141 -3.86 -6.71 -19.07
C GLU A 141 -3.27 -6.92 -17.68
N VAL A 142 -2.10 -6.34 -17.44
CA VAL A 142 -1.52 -6.20 -16.11
C VAL A 142 -2.07 -4.94 -15.47
N THR A 143 -2.50 -5.01 -14.21
CA THR A 143 -2.97 -3.82 -13.48
C THR A 143 -2.17 -3.56 -12.22
N ILE A 144 -2.00 -2.29 -11.86
CA ILE A 144 -1.54 -1.84 -10.54
C ILE A 144 -2.77 -1.28 -9.82
N ASP A 145 -3.20 -1.94 -8.74
CA ASP A 145 -4.33 -1.49 -7.93
C ASP A 145 -5.62 -1.29 -8.74
N GLY A 146 -5.84 -2.16 -9.72
CA GLY A 146 -6.98 -2.11 -10.64
C GLY A 146 -6.86 -1.08 -11.77
N ARG A 147 -5.73 -0.37 -11.88
CA ARG A 147 -5.46 0.53 -13.01
C ARG A 147 -4.55 -0.16 -14.04
N PRO A 148 -4.85 -0.09 -15.34
CA PRO A 148 -4.01 -0.69 -16.37
C PRO A 148 -2.56 -0.18 -16.33
N LEU A 149 -1.62 -1.10 -16.37
CA LEU A 149 -0.20 -0.82 -16.51
C LEU A 149 0.12 -0.71 -18.01
N VAL A 150 0.52 0.48 -18.47
CA VAL A 150 0.71 0.76 -19.91
C VAL A 150 2.19 0.83 -20.30
N GLY A 151 3.11 0.88 -19.33
CA GLY A 151 4.54 0.95 -19.57
C GLY A 151 5.37 0.93 -18.28
N PRO A 152 6.68 1.20 -18.37
CA PRO A 152 7.58 1.21 -17.23
C PRO A 152 7.08 2.16 -16.13
N THR A 153 6.77 1.61 -14.96
CA THR A 153 6.18 2.35 -13.85
C THR A 153 6.91 2.03 -12.55
N ALA A 154 7.27 3.06 -11.79
CA ALA A 154 7.81 2.88 -10.45
C ALA A 154 6.71 2.34 -9.53
N LEU A 155 6.99 1.21 -8.87
CA LEU A 155 6.03 0.54 -8.02
C LEU A 155 6.12 1.09 -6.58
N GLU A 156 5.00 1.54 -6.06
CA GLU A 156 4.90 1.92 -4.65
C GLU A 156 4.86 0.67 -3.76
N ALA A 157 5.45 0.76 -2.56
CA ALA A 157 5.45 -0.36 -1.62
C ALA A 157 4.01 -0.74 -1.21
N GLY A 158 3.67 -2.02 -1.35
CA GLY A 158 2.33 -2.52 -1.02
C GLY A 158 1.28 -2.35 -2.14
N ALA A 159 1.67 -1.81 -3.30
CA ALA A 159 0.87 -1.88 -4.52
C ALA A 159 0.68 -3.33 -4.96
N ILE A 160 -0.50 -3.67 -5.48
CA ILE A 160 -0.86 -5.02 -5.90
C ILE A 160 -0.83 -5.04 -7.43
N LEU A 161 0.01 -5.92 -7.97
CA LEU A 161 0.08 -6.24 -9.38
C LEU A 161 -0.85 -7.41 -9.67
N ALA A 162 -1.87 -7.22 -10.49
CA ALA A 162 -2.67 -8.31 -11.00
C ALA A 162 -2.14 -8.76 -12.36
N LEU A 163 -1.80 -10.04 -12.46
CA LEU A 163 -1.30 -10.77 -13.63
C LEU A 163 -2.34 -11.85 -13.97
N GLY A 164 -3.40 -11.48 -14.69
CA GLY A 164 -4.53 -12.39 -14.92
C GLY A 164 -5.16 -12.85 -13.59
N PRO A 165 -5.21 -14.16 -13.28
CA PRO A 165 -5.75 -14.67 -12.01
C PRO A 165 -4.77 -14.57 -10.83
N SER A 166 -3.49 -14.31 -11.09
CA SER A 166 -2.47 -14.20 -10.06
C SER A 166 -2.28 -12.76 -9.59
N GLY A 167 -2.02 -12.60 -8.30
CA GLY A 167 -1.74 -11.31 -7.68
C GLY A 167 -0.37 -11.32 -7.02
N VAL A 168 0.41 -10.27 -7.22
CA VAL A 168 1.77 -10.14 -6.70
C VAL A 168 1.93 -8.80 -5.97
N VAL A 169 2.59 -8.82 -4.82
CA VAL A 169 3.04 -7.62 -4.11
C VAL A 169 4.55 -7.67 -3.99
N ILE A 170 5.20 -6.55 -4.26
CA ILE A 170 6.65 -6.40 -4.06
C ILE A 170 6.86 -5.38 -2.96
N GLY A 171 7.60 -5.77 -1.94
CA GLY A 171 7.80 -4.96 -0.74
C GLY A 171 9.17 -5.16 -0.10
N PRO A 172 9.47 -4.42 0.98
CA PRO A 172 10.72 -4.54 1.70
C PRO A 172 11.00 -6.00 2.08
N HIS A 173 12.26 -6.44 1.92
CA HIS A 173 12.66 -7.73 2.45
C HIS A 173 12.56 -7.75 3.97
N HIS A 174 11.82 -8.71 4.51
CA HIS A 174 11.69 -8.89 5.95
C HIS A 174 12.63 -10.00 6.42
N ALA A 175 13.65 -9.62 7.21
CA ALA A 175 14.50 -10.60 7.87
C ALA A 175 13.69 -11.44 8.88
N ASP A 176 14.19 -12.65 9.19
CA ASP A 176 13.58 -13.54 10.18
C ASP A 176 13.41 -12.87 11.55
N ASP A 177 12.16 -12.77 12.00
CA ASP A 177 11.67 -12.16 13.25
C ASP A 177 11.31 -13.23 14.31
N ALA A 178 12.07 -14.33 14.33
CA ALA A 178 11.75 -15.50 15.14
C ALA A 178 11.76 -15.18 16.66
N ALA A 179 10.71 -15.62 17.37
CA ALA A 179 10.46 -15.31 18.79
C ALA A 179 11.36 -16.04 19.81
N VAL A 180 12.64 -16.29 19.48
CA VAL A 180 13.60 -17.22 20.11
C VAL A 180 13.57 -18.62 19.47
N ARG A 181 14.72 -19.04 18.91
CA ARG A 181 14.95 -20.39 18.39
C ARG A 181 15.36 -21.33 19.54
N GLU A 182 14.39 -21.86 20.28
CA GLU A 182 14.66 -22.94 21.23
C GLU A 182 14.99 -24.26 20.48
N HIS A 183 15.83 -25.11 21.09
CA HIS A 183 16.09 -26.43 20.53
C HIS A 183 14.79 -27.27 20.49
N PRO A 184 14.51 -27.97 19.39
CA PRO A 184 13.34 -28.83 19.29
C PRO A 184 13.35 -29.90 20.38
N ARG A 185 12.18 -30.16 20.97
CA ARG A 185 11.98 -31.24 21.94
C ARG A 185 12.13 -32.60 21.27
N ARG A 186 12.13 -33.67 22.08
CA ARG A 186 12.30 -35.08 21.62
C ARG A 186 11.43 -35.49 20.42
N ARG A 187 10.30 -34.82 20.18
CA ARG A 187 9.36 -35.10 19.06
C ARG A 187 9.49 -34.13 17.87
N GLY A 188 10.49 -33.25 17.82
CA GLY A 188 10.61 -32.26 16.74
C GLY A 188 9.66 -31.06 16.87
N THR A 189 9.12 -30.83 18.07
CA THR A 189 8.26 -29.68 18.37
C THR A 189 9.05 -28.62 19.11
N VAL A 190 8.84 -27.36 18.77
CA VAL A 190 9.43 -26.21 19.46
C VAL A 190 8.36 -25.61 20.38
N PRO A 191 8.63 -25.41 21.67
CA PRO A 191 7.74 -24.63 22.51
C PRO A 191 7.73 -23.18 21.98
N PHE A 192 6.54 -22.65 21.75
CA PHE A 192 6.39 -21.28 21.27
C PHE A 192 5.74 -20.46 22.37
N ASN A 193 6.49 -19.53 22.95
CA ASN A 193 5.94 -18.53 23.85
C ASN A 193 5.40 -17.38 23.01
N ARG A 194 4.11 -17.12 23.13
CA ARG A 194 3.45 -16.11 22.31
C ARG A 194 3.64 -14.73 22.93
N PRO A 195 4.42 -13.83 22.30
CA PRO A 195 4.69 -12.53 22.89
C PRO A 195 3.43 -11.65 22.94
N PRO A 196 3.42 -10.62 23.80
CA PRO A 196 2.37 -9.60 23.77
C PRO A 196 2.29 -8.95 22.39
N ARG A 197 1.07 -8.74 21.91
CA ARG A 197 0.84 -8.07 20.63
C ARG A 197 1.00 -6.56 20.80
N THR A 198 1.88 -5.95 20.00
CA THR A 198 1.93 -4.50 19.85
C THR A 198 0.87 -4.08 18.86
N LEU A 199 -0.23 -3.49 19.33
CA LEU A 199 -1.22 -2.89 18.43
C LEU A 199 -0.67 -1.58 17.88
N GLY A 200 -0.40 -1.54 16.58
CA GLY A 200 -0.07 -0.31 15.87
C GLY A 200 -1.30 0.60 15.88
N ALA A 201 -1.33 1.57 16.80
CA ALA A 201 -2.39 2.58 16.86
C ALA A 201 -2.22 3.59 15.71
N ALA A 202 -2.35 3.17 14.46
CA ALA A 202 -2.54 4.10 13.36
C ALA A 202 -3.99 4.62 13.44
N ARG A 203 -4.20 5.62 14.30
CA ARG A 203 -5.45 6.36 14.37
C ARG A 203 -5.72 6.93 12.97
N ARG A 204 -6.91 6.70 12.41
CA ARG A 204 -7.28 7.27 11.12
C ARG A 204 -7.12 8.79 11.21
N PRO A 205 -6.24 9.42 10.42
CA PRO A 205 -6.13 10.86 10.43
C PRO A 205 -7.44 11.47 9.92
N ALA A 206 -7.89 12.54 10.55
CA ALA A 206 -9.01 13.30 10.02
C ALA A 206 -8.52 14.13 8.84
N VAL A 207 -9.19 14.03 7.69
CA VAL A 207 -8.91 14.85 6.50
C VAL A 207 -9.68 16.15 6.62
N HIS A 208 -8.99 17.27 6.47
CA HIS A 208 -9.63 18.57 6.63
C HIS A 208 -10.35 18.97 5.33
N ILE A 209 -11.65 19.23 5.42
CA ILE A 209 -12.39 19.80 4.29
C ILE A 209 -12.25 21.33 4.33
N PRO A 210 -11.73 21.97 3.26
CA PRO A 210 -11.74 23.43 3.15
C PRO A 210 -13.16 23.96 3.35
N GLY A 211 -13.36 24.84 4.32
CA GLY A 211 -14.67 25.42 4.59
C GLY A 211 -15.21 26.19 3.39
N ALA A 212 -16.50 26.03 3.09
CA ALA A 212 -17.17 26.86 2.10
C ALA A 212 -17.09 28.33 2.55
N GLN A 213 -16.52 29.20 1.72
CA GLN A 213 -16.54 30.63 2.02
C GLN A 213 -17.97 31.15 1.97
N PRO A 214 -18.36 32.04 2.89
CA PRO A 214 -19.68 32.65 2.85
C PRO A 214 -19.87 33.33 1.48
N PRO A 215 -21.08 33.24 0.90
CA PRO A 215 -21.37 33.89 -0.37
C PRO A 215 -21.03 35.39 -0.26
N PRO A 216 -20.58 36.05 -1.35
CA PRO A 216 -20.31 37.48 -1.33
C PRO A 216 -21.49 38.19 -0.66
N GLY A 217 -21.19 39.06 0.31
CA GLY A 217 -22.22 39.89 0.91
C GLY A 217 -23.06 40.50 -0.21
N ARG A 218 -24.39 40.34 -0.13
CA ARG A 218 -25.31 40.86 -1.16
C ARG A 218 -24.85 42.28 -1.52
N PRO A 219 -24.69 42.61 -2.82
CA PRO A 219 -24.28 43.95 -3.22
C PRO A 219 -25.17 44.91 -2.46
N GLN A 220 -24.55 45.78 -1.65
CA GLN A 220 -25.27 46.69 -0.77
C GLN A 220 -26.29 47.38 -1.67
N ARG A 221 -27.58 47.12 -1.46
CA ARG A 221 -28.64 47.60 -2.36
C ARG A 221 -28.40 49.08 -2.54
N PHE A 222 -27.98 49.46 -3.73
CA PHE A 222 -27.49 50.80 -4.00
C PHE A 222 -28.62 51.75 -3.62
N ARG A 223 -28.49 52.43 -2.48
CA ARG A 223 -29.54 53.30 -1.96
C ARG A 223 -29.47 54.57 -2.80
N TRP A 224 -30.04 54.54 -4.00
CA TRP A 224 -30.16 55.73 -4.85
C TRP A 224 -30.79 56.88 -4.06
N ALA A 225 -31.65 56.58 -3.09
CA ALA A 225 -32.24 57.53 -2.14
C ALA A 225 -31.21 58.40 -1.38
N THR A 226 -30.08 57.84 -0.93
CA THR A 226 -29.04 58.62 -0.23
C THR A 226 -28.14 59.42 -1.18
N ALA A 227 -28.06 59.04 -2.45
CA ALA A 227 -27.32 59.78 -3.49
C ALA A 227 -28.16 60.86 -4.18
N LEU A 228 -29.49 60.67 -4.27
CA LEU A 228 -30.42 61.65 -4.87
C LEU A 228 -30.74 62.82 -3.94
N ALA A 229 -30.73 62.61 -2.62
CA ALA A 229 -31.09 63.67 -1.67
C ALA A 229 -30.18 64.92 -1.76
N PRO A 230 -28.84 64.80 -1.82
CA PRO A 230 -27.96 65.96 -1.99
C PRO A 230 -28.02 66.57 -3.38
N ALA A 231 -28.21 65.75 -4.43
CA ALA A 231 -28.33 66.23 -5.81
C ALA A 231 -29.60 67.10 -5.99
N ALA A 232 -30.75 66.64 -5.46
CA ALA A 232 -31.99 67.41 -5.47
C ALA A 232 -31.88 68.70 -4.64
N ALA A 233 -31.25 68.64 -3.46
CA ALA A 233 -31.00 69.82 -2.63
C ALA A 233 -30.07 70.84 -3.32
N GLY A 234 -29.01 70.38 -3.98
CA GLY A 234 -28.08 71.23 -4.73
C GLY A 234 -28.73 71.92 -5.93
N ILE A 235 -29.60 71.21 -6.66
CA ILE A 235 -30.38 71.78 -7.77
C ILE A 235 -31.38 72.82 -7.24
N ALA A 236 -32.10 72.53 -6.16
CA ALA A 236 -33.05 73.45 -5.55
C ALA A 236 -32.37 74.74 -5.05
N MET A 237 -31.22 74.62 -4.38
CA MET A 237 -30.46 75.76 -3.88
C MET A 237 -29.82 76.60 -5.00
N ALA A 238 -29.46 75.99 -6.14
CA ALA A 238 -28.94 76.70 -7.30
C ALA A 238 -29.98 77.63 -7.95
N PHE A 239 -31.25 77.21 -7.97
CA PHE A 239 -32.36 78.05 -8.42
C PHE A 239 -32.69 79.20 -7.46
N LEU A 240 -32.42 79.03 -6.16
CA LEU A 240 -32.84 79.98 -5.11
C LEU A 240 -31.76 81.01 -4.74
N PHE A 241 -30.47 80.67 -4.85
CA PHE A 241 -29.38 81.51 -4.35
C PHE A 241 -28.31 81.85 -5.40
N SER A 242 -27.72 80.88 -6.10
CA SER A 242 -26.63 81.14 -7.07
C SER A 242 -26.34 79.94 -7.99
N PRO A 243 -26.04 80.16 -9.28
CA PRO A 243 -25.69 79.09 -10.23
C PRO A 243 -24.39 78.35 -9.86
N PHE A 244 -23.51 78.93 -9.05
CA PHE A 244 -22.27 78.27 -8.58
C PHE A 244 -22.53 77.00 -7.74
N MET A 245 -23.73 76.85 -7.14
CA MET A 245 -24.08 75.66 -6.36
C MET A 245 -24.29 74.39 -7.20
N LEU A 246 -24.42 74.50 -8.52
CA LEU A 246 -24.47 73.35 -9.43
C LEU A 246 -23.20 72.49 -9.38
N LEU A 247 -22.05 73.07 -8.98
CA LEU A 247 -20.80 72.33 -8.81
C LEU A 247 -20.90 71.24 -7.72
N PHE A 248 -21.63 71.53 -6.63
CA PHE A 248 -21.89 70.57 -5.55
C PHE A 248 -22.90 69.51 -5.97
N ALA A 249 -23.88 69.87 -6.82
CA ALA A 249 -24.80 68.91 -7.41
C ALA A 249 -24.08 67.91 -8.34
N LEU A 250 -23.01 68.36 -9.02
CA LEU A 250 -22.16 67.50 -9.87
C LEU A 250 -21.23 66.57 -9.07
N LEU A 251 -20.90 66.94 -7.83
CA LEU A 251 -20.04 66.16 -6.93
C LEU A 251 -20.70 64.83 -6.51
N SER A 252 -22.04 64.81 -6.37
CA SER A 252 -22.81 63.61 -6.00
C SER A 252 -22.75 62.49 -7.06
N PRO A 253 -23.03 62.75 -8.36
CA PRO A 253 -22.83 61.79 -9.43
C PRO A 253 -21.39 61.30 -9.56
N ALA A 254 -20.41 62.20 -9.36
CA ALA A 254 -19.00 61.83 -9.41
C ALA A 254 -18.64 60.80 -8.33
N MET A 255 -19.15 60.97 -7.09
CA MET A 255 -18.90 60.04 -5.99
C MET A 255 -19.57 58.66 -6.21
N VAL A 256 -20.78 58.63 -6.76
CA VAL A 256 -21.47 57.38 -7.13
C VAL A 256 -20.68 56.61 -8.18
N THR A 257 -20.15 57.32 -9.18
CA THR A 257 -19.38 56.70 -10.26
C THR A 257 -18.04 56.19 -9.75
N ALA A 258 -17.36 56.94 -8.86
CA ALA A 258 -16.14 56.52 -8.18
C ALA A 258 -16.36 55.24 -7.36
N ASN A 259 -17.41 55.20 -6.53
CA ASN A 259 -17.76 54.02 -5.73
C ASN A 259 -18.09 52.80 -6.60
N TRP A 260 -18.77 52.98 -7.74
CA TRP A 260 -19.08 51.87 -8.65
C TRP A 260 -17.83 51.27 -9.31
N ILE A 261 -16.87 52.11 -9.70
CA ILE A 261 -15.59 51.67 -10.27
C ILE A 261 -14.77 50.92 -9.20
N GLU A 262 -14.75 51.45 -7.98
CA GLU A 262 -14.07 50.84 -6.83
C GLU A 262 -14.72 49.50 -6.46
N ASP A 263 -16.05 49.44 -6.33
CA ASP A 263 -16.81 48.21 -6.10
C ASP A 263 -16.55 47.17 -7.19
N ARG A 264 -16.56 47.57 -8.47
CA ARG A 264 -16.31 46.65 -9.59
C ARG A 264 -14.89 46.09 -9.54
N SER A 265 -13.91 46.91 -9.21
CA SER A 265 -12.51 46.49 -9.06
C SER A 265 -12.36 45.54 -7.85
N ARG A 266 -12.95 45.92 -6.70
CA ARG A 266 -12.95 45.12 -5.47
C ARG A 266 -13.60 43.75 -5.69
N LEU A 267 -14.79 43.70 -6.28
CA LEU A 267 -15.50 42.44 -6.56
C LEU A 267 -14.72 41.52 -7.52
N ARG A 268 -14.06 42.08 -8.53
CA ARG A 268 -13.19 41.30 -9.44
C ARG A 268 -11.98 40.73 -8.71
N ARG A 269 -11.37 41.51 -7.83
CA ARG A 269 -10.24 41.07 -7.01
C ARG A 269 -10.65 39.99 -6.02
N GLU A 270 -11.72 40.22 -5.26
CA GLU A 270 -12.30 39.24 -4.34
C GLU A 270 -12.64 37.93 -5.05
N ARG A 271 -13.28 37.99 -6.24
CA ARG A 271 -13.60 36.78 -7.01
C ARG A 271 -12.36 35.97 -7.38
N ARG A 272 -11.30 36.65 -7.85
CA ARG A 272 -10.03 36.00 -8.22
C ARG A 272 -9.33 35.38 -7.00
N GLU A 273 -9.32 36.09 -5.88
CA GLU A 273 -8.74 35.60 -4.62
C GLU A 273 -9.49 34.35 -4.15
N ARG A 274 -10.83 34.34 -4.21
CA ARG A 274 -11.65 33.16 -3.86
C ARG A 274 -11.44 31.97 -4.79
N GLU A 275 -11.40 32.20 -6.10
CA GLU A 275 -11.13 31.13 -7.08
C GLU A 275 -9.76 30.50 -6.83
N HIS A 276 -8.75 31.30 -6.52
CA HIS A 276 -7.41 30.82 -6.20
C HIS A 276 -7.37 30.06 -4.87
N GLU A 277 -7.99 30.58 -3.82
CA GLU A 277 -8.07 29.90 -2.52
C GLU A 277 -8.83 28.57 -2.60
N LEU A 278 -9.90 28.51 -3.40
CA LEU A 278 -10.65 27.28 -3.65
C LEU A 278 -9.80 26.27 -4.44
N SER A 279 -9.14 26.68 -5.52
CA SER A 279 -8.31 25.76 -6.32
C SER A 279 -7.17 25.18 -5.49
N THR A 280 -6.46 26.02 -4.72
CA THR A 280 -5.39 25.58 -3.84
C THR A 280 -5.91 24.74 -2.67
N GLY A 281 -7.11 25.03 -2.16
CA GLY A 281 -7.78 24.20 -1.16
C GLY A 281 -8.12 22.81 -1.68
N LEU A 282 -8.62 22.69 -2.91
CA LEU A 282 -8.94 21.42 -3.56
C LEU A 282 -7.68 20.60 -3.87
N GLU A 283 -6.61 21.23 -4.35
CA GLU A 283 -5.32 20.56 -4.57
C GLU A 283 -4.74 19.99 -3.27
N ARG A 284 -4.82 20.74 -2.17
CA ARG A 284 -4.40 20.25 -0.84
C ARG A 284 -5.27 19.10 -0.36
N LEU A 285 -6.59 19.21 -0.54
CA LEU A 285 -7.53 18.16 -0.16
C LEU A 285 -7.26 16.85 -0.93
N ASP A 286 -6.97 16.93 -2.23
CA ASP A 286 -6.63 15.77 -3.06
C ASP A 286 -5.35 15.06 -2.55
N LEU A 287 -4.32 15.84 -2.19
CA LEU A 287 -3.09 15.31 -1.59
C LEU A 287 -3.34 14.68 -0.21
N GLU A 288 -4.12 15.33 0.65
CA GLU A 288 -4.48 14.80 1.97
C GLU A 288 -5.30 13.50 1.87
N LEU A 289 -6.26 13.45 0.96
CA LEU A 289 -7.06 12.24 0.69
C LEU A 289 -6.19 11.10 0.17
N THR A 290 -5.30 11.38 -0.78
CA THR A 290 -4.38 10.38 -1.34
C THR A 290 -3.47 9.81 -0.25
N ALA A 291 -2.89 10.66 0.60
CA ALA A 291 -2.06 10.23 1.72
C ALA A 291 -2.87 9.43 2.76
N ALA A 292 -4.09 9.88 3.09
CA ALA A 292 -4.95 9.18 4.04
C ALA A 292 -5.39 7.80 3.52
N ALA A 293 -5.68 7.69 2.21
CA ALA A 293 -6.00 6.42 1.57
C ALA A 293 -4.80 5.46 1.59
N ALA A 294 -3.59 5.95 1.29
CA ALA A 294 -2.37 5.16 1.36
C ALA A 294 -2.10 4.62 2.78
N LEU A 295 -2.29 5.45 3.81
CA LEU A 295 -2.16 5.04 5.20
C LEU A 295 -3.22 4.02 5.62
N ASP A 296 -4.49 4.21 5.23
CA ASP A 296 -5.55 3.27 5.57
C ASP A 296 -5.33 1.91 4.89
N ARG A 297 -4.87 1.91 3.63
CA ARG A 297 -4.44 0.71 2.92
C ARG A 297 -3.28 0.00 3.61
N ALA A 298 -2.22 0.72 3.95
CA ALA A 298 -1.07 0.15 4.65
C ALA A 298 -1.49 -0.48 5.98
N ARG A 299 -2.43 0.14 6.70
CA ARG A 299 -3.03 -0.41 7.91
C ARG A 299 -3.82 -1.69 7.63
N LEU A 300 -4.68 -1.71 6.61
CA LEU A 300 -5.43 -2.92 6.24
C LEU A 300 -4.51 -4.09 5.90
N ILE A 301 -3.42 -3.85 5.17
CA ILE A 301 -2.41 -4.88 4.85
C ILE A 301 -1.71 -5.37 6.13
N ALA A 302 -1.35 -4.47 7.04
CA ALA A 302 -0.70 -4.83 8.30
C ALA A 302 -1.64 -5.63 9.23
N ASP A 303 -2.90 -5.23 9.31
CA ASP A 303 -3.91 -5.89 10.13
C ASP A 303 -4.33 -7.24 9.53
N HIS A 304 -4.35 -7.37 8.20
CA HIS A 304 -4.75 -8.56 7.47
C HIS A 304 -3.61 -9.07 6.59
N PRO A 305 -2.63 -9.80 7.17
CA PRO A 305 -1.50 -10.32 6.42
C PRO A 305 -1.97 -11.28 5.32
N ASP A 306 -1.30 -11.19 4.17
CA ASP A 306 -1.52 -12.09 3.03
C ASP A 306 -1.03 -13.51 3.31
N LEU A 307 -1.30 -14.43 2.37
CA LEU A 307 -0.94 -15.83 2.55
C LEU A 307 0.59 -16.05 2.55
N ALA A 308 1.35 -15.26 1.80
CA ALA A 308 2.81 -15.36 1.77
C ALA A 308 3.40 -14.88 3.10
N GLU A 309 2.82 -13.83 3.68
CA GLU A 309 3.14 -13.33 5.01
C GLU A 309 2.76 -14.31 6.11
N ALA A 310 1.56 -14.90 6.07
CA ALA A 310 1.14 -15.93 7.01
C ALA A 310 2.05 -17.16 6.94
N THR A 311 2.43 -17.59 5.73
CA THR A 311 3.36 -18.69 5.49
C THR A 311 4.76 -18.36 6.01
N ARG A 312 5.25 -17.14 5.77
CA ARG A 312 6.53 -16.67 6.33
C ARG A 312 6.51 -16.74 7.84
N ARG A 313 5.51 -16.15 8.50
CA ARG A 313 5.38 -16.14 9.97
C ARG A 313 5.36 -17.57 10.55
N ALA A 314 4.66 -18.49 9.88
CA ALA A 314 4.61 -19.89 10.29
C ALA A 314 5.96 -20.61 10.12
N ARG A 315 6.68 -20.38 9.01
CA ARG A 315 7.97 -21.00 8.73
C ARG A 315 9.11 -20.43 9.57
N SER A 316 9.13 -19.12 9.81
CA SER A 316 10.17 -18.45 10.60
C SER A 316 9.99 -18.63 12.11
N GLY A 317 8.78 -19.01 12.57
CA GLY A 317 8.44 -18.95 13.99
C GLY A 317 8.38 -17.50 14.49
N SER A 318 7.86 -16.60 13.65
CA SER A 318 7.74 -15.16 13.90
C SER A 318 7.11 -14.86 15.25
N GLU A 319 7.52 -13.78 15.89
CA GLU A 319 6.85 -13.21 17.06
C GLU A 319 5.37 -12.86 16.82
N HIS A 320 5.00 -12.61 15.57
CA HIS A 320 3.61 -12.37 15.16
C HIS A 320 2.80 -13.66 14.96
N LEU A 321 3.40 -14.83 15.10
CA LEU A 321 2.69 -16.11 15.01
C LEU A 321 1.65 -16.21 16.12
N TRP A 322 0.40 -16.42 15.72
CA TRP A 322 -0.76 -16.52 16.59
C TRP A 322 -1.02 -15.28 17.46
N GLU A 323 -0.58 -14.09 17.06
CA GLU A 323 -0.72 -12.86 17.88
C GLU A 323 -2.17 -12.50 18.26
N ARG A 324 -3.17 -12.89 17.47
CA ARG A 324 -4.58 -12.55 17.70
C ARG A 324 -5.21 -13.33 18.87
N ARG A 325 -6.17 -12.72 19.58
CA ARG A 325 -6.87 -13.28 20.76
C ARG A 325 -8.37 -13.11 20.64
N PRO A 326 -9.18 -13.92 21.34
CA PRO A 326 -10.64 -13.78 21.32
C PRO A 326 -11.21 -12.41 21.68
N HIS A 327 -10.45 -11.57 22.40
CA HIS A 327 -10.86 -10.22 22.79
C HIS A 327 -10.34 -9.11 21.86
N HIS A 328 -9.59 -9.45 20.81
CA HIS A 328 -9.19 -8.48 19.79
C HIS A 328 -10.29 -8.35 18.74
N ASP A 329 -10.48 -7.13 18.22
CA ASP A 329 -11.51 -6.83 17.21
C ASP A 329 -11.29 -7.59 15.89
N ASP A 330 -10.04 -7.94 15.57
CA ASP A 330 -9.62 -8.64 14.35
C ASP A 330 -9.56 -10.18 14.52
N PHE A 331 -10.06 -10.71 15.63
CA PHE A 331 -10.10 -12.14 15.87
C PHE A 331 -10.96 -12.86 14.83
N LEU A 332 -10.43 -13.94 14.25
CA LEU A 332 -11.07 -14.72 13.18
C LEU A 332 -11.42 -13.93 11.90
N GLN A 333 -10.88 -12.72 11.72
CA GLN A 333 -11.00 -12.01 10.45
C GLN A 333 -9.96 -12.54 9.45
N LEU A 334 -10.43 -13.02 8.31
CA LEU A 334 -9.59 -13.66 7.30
C LEU A 334 -9.59 -12.83 6.02
N LEU A 335 -8.40 -12.66 5.43
CA LEU A 335 -8.28 -12.11 4.08
C LEU A 335 -8.69 -13.18 3.08
N VAL A 336 -9.67 -12.88 2.23
CA VAL A 336 -10.16 -13.80 1.18
C VAL A 336 -9.71 -13.35 -0.21
N GLY A 337 -9.37 -12.08 -0.39
CA GLY A 337 -8.89 -11.55 -1.65
C GLY A 337 -8.72 -10.04 -1.62
N TYR A 338 -8.36 -9.49 -2.77
CA TYR A 338 -8.13 -8.07 -2.99
C TYR A 338 -9.18 -7.50 -3.93
N GLY A 339 -9.60 -6.28 -3.66
CA GLY A 339 -10.57 -5.58 -4.48
C GLY A 339 -10.82 -4.18 -3.97
N THR A 340 -11.56 -3.41 -4.75
CA THR A 340 -11.99 -2.08 -4.35
C THR A 340 -13.09 -2.20 -3.30
N ILE A 341 -12.88 -1.57 -2.15
CA ILE A 341 -13.88 -1.45 -1.08
C ILE A 341 -14.29 0.02 -0.93
N PRO A 342 -15.55 0.30 -0.51
CA PRO A 342 -15.93 1.64 -0.11
C PRO A 342 -15.03 2.15 1.02
N TRP A 343 -14.50 3.35 0.88
CA TRP A 343 -13.64 3.99 1.89
C TRP A 343 -14.30 5.27 2.39
N GLU A 344 -14.53 5.32 3.70
CA GLU A 344 -15.07 6.49 4.39
C GLU A 344 -13.97 7.10 5.28
N PRO A 345 -13.26 8.14 4.79
CA PRO A 345 -12.29 8.86 5.61
C PRO A 345 -12.99 9.58 6.77
N LEU A 346 -12.29 9.73 7.89
CA LEU A 346 -12.75 10.64 8.94
C LEU A 346 -12.59 12.07 8.43
N LEU A 347 -13.68 12.82 8.34
CA LEU A 347 -13.66 14.19 7.82
C LEU A 347 -13.74 15.19 8.99
N ASP A 348 -12.83 16.16 9.00
CA ASP A 348 -12.92 17.34 9.86
C ASP A 348 -13.57 18.48 9.07
N ILE A 349 -14.89 18.60 9.24
CA ILE A 349 -15.70 19.62 8.59
C ILE A 349 -15.77 20.84 9.50
N PRO A 350 -15.22 22.01 9.10
CA PRO A 350 -15.33 23.21 9.89
C PRO A 350 -16.81 23.63 10.04
N ARG A 351 -17.24 23.84 11.28
CA ARG A 351 -18.64 24.16 11.67
C ARG A 351 -19.22 25.40 10.97
N SER A 352 -18.39 26.26 10.37
CA SER A 352 -18.83 27.47 9.64
C SER A 352 -19.44 27.18 8.26
N GLY A 353 -19.43 25.94 7.77
CA GLY A 353 -19.90 25.55 6.44
C GLY A 353 -21.32 24.97 6.36
N ILE A 354 -22.01 24.76 7.49
CA ILE A 354 -23.42 24.32 7.45
C ILE A 354 -24.26 25.55 7.10
N ALA A 355 -24.50 25.77 5.81
CA ALA A 355 -25.64 26.58 5.40
C ALA A 355 -26.89 25.90 6.02
N PRO A 356 -27.72 26.62 6.79
CA PRO A 356 -28.96 26.03 7.26
C PRO A 356 -29.74 25.60 6.01
N GLU A 357 -30.06 24.31 5.91
CA GLU A 357 -31.05 23.83 4.96
C GLU A 357 -32.29 24.70 5.16
N ALA A 358 -32.63 25.44 4.12
CA ALA A 358 -33.93 26.09 4.05
C ALA A 358 -34.94 24.97 3.85
N GLU A 359 -35.47 24.45 4.95
CA GLU A 359 -36.74 23.73 4.95
C GLU A 359 -37.78 24.64 4.29
N GLY A 360 -38.33 24.15 3.17
CA GLY A 360 -39.43 24.76 2.44
C GLY A 360 -40.77 24.26 2.94
#